data_AF-A0A383A530-F1
#
_entry.id   AF-A0A383A530-F1
#
_cell.length_a   1.000
_cell.length_b   1.000
_cell.length_c   1.000
_cell.angle_alpha   90.00
_cell.angle_beta   90.00
_cell.angle_gamma   90.00
#
_symmetry.space_group_name_H-M   'P 1'
#
loop_
_entity.id
_entity.type
_entity.pdbx_description
1 polymer ?
#
loop_
_entity_poly.entity_id
_entity_poly.type
_entity_poly.pdbx_seq_one_letter_code
_entity_poly.pdbx_strand_id
1 'polypeptide(L)'
;MSHQQLSLWTLTICGCFLTIPDLVMGQDADLGPDLLAPIDGPVPPIPPSVLSRDENGRATGRAVRLTSPLRIDGQLDEAVYTTVPAMSDFVQTEPFEGTAATEKTEVWIFFDDEHVYLMARCWESEPDRITVDEMRRDN
;
A
#
# COMPACT_ATOMS: atom_id res chain seq x y z
N MET A 1 -44.55 -51.54 -17.39
CA MET A 1 -45.58 -51.02 -18.30
C MET A 1 -46.14 -49.78 -17.62
N SER A 2 -45.78 -48.55 -18.02
CA SER A 2 -46.05 -47.89 -19.31
C SER A 2 -47.52 -47.50 -19.47
N HIS A 3 -47.82 -46.20 -19.32
CA HIS A 3 -48.38 -45.27 -20.32
C HIS A 3 -48.66 -43.93 -19.58
N GLN A 4 -47.95 -42.85 -19.92
CA GLN A 4 -48.33 -41.81 -20.90
C GLN A 4 -49.65 -41.09 -20.53
N GLN A 5 -49.68 -39.81 -20.18
CA GLN A 5 -49.18 -38.57 -20.83
C GLN A 5 -50.15 -37.97 -21.86
N LEU A 6 -50.88 -36.94 -21.43
CA LEU A 6 -51.39 -35.77 -22.19
C LEU A 6 -51.31 -34.58 -21.20
N SER A 7 -50.77 -33.38 -21.45
CA SER A 7 -50.73 -32.47 -22.62
C SER A 7 -52.11 -31.86 -22.96
N LEU A 8 -52.28 -30.54 -23.22
CA LEU A 8 -51.40 -29.36 -23.30
C LEU A 8 -51.99 -28.22 -22.43
N TRP A 9 -51.28 -27.12 -22.09
CA TRP A 9 -51.25 -25.81 -22.80
C TRP A 9 -50.77 -24.74 -21.76
N THR A 10 -50.18 -23.57 -22.03
CA THR A 10 -49.53 -22.97 -23.24
C THR A 10 -48.39 -22.04 -22.80
N LEU A 11 -47.15 -22.44 -23.08
CA LEU A 11 -46.08 -21.68 -23.73
C LEU A 11 -46.12 -20.12 -23.71
N THR A 12 -45.31 -19.49 -22.85
CA THR A 12 -44.78 -18.12 -23.08
C THR A 12 -43.27 -18.20 -23.26
N ILE A 13 -42.79 -18.09 -24.51
CA ILE A 13 -41.37 -17.94 -24.81
C ILE A 13 -41.03 -16.45 -24.75
N CYS A 14 -40.10 -16.06 -23.88
CA CYS A 14 -39.36 -14.81 -24.03
C CYS A 14 -37.88 -15.15 -24.21
N GLY A 15 -37.47 -15.36 -25.45
CA GLY A 15 -36.08 -15.59 -25.81
C GLY A 15 -35.42 -14.26 -26.17
N CYS A 16 -34.62 -13.70 -25.27
CA CYS A 16 -33.66 -12.65 -25.62
C CYS A 16 -32.25 -13.23 -25.74
N PHE A 17 -31.71 -13.01 -26.92
CA PHE A 17 -30.45 -13.51 -27.47
C PHE A 17 -29.21 -13.31 -26.58
N LEU A 18 -28.20 -14.17 -26.75
CA LEU A 18 -26.83 -13.80 -26.38
C LEU A 18 -26.35 -12.65 -27.27
N THR A 19 -26.11 -11.49 -26.66
CA THR A 19 -24.98 -10.63 -27.03
C THR A 19 -24.25 -10.25 -25.75
N ILE A 20 -22.92 -10.25 -25.79
CA ILE A 20 -22.08 -9.76 -24.69
C ILE A 20 -21.58 -8.37 -25.12
N PRO A 21 -22.18 -7.27 -24.66
CA PRO A 21 -21.58 -5.95 -24.79
C PRO A 21 -20.49 -5.79 -23.72
N ASP A 22 -19.33 -5.34 -24.19
CA ASP A 22 -18.16 -4.81 -23.50
C ASP A 22 -17.66 -5.39 -22.15
N LEU A 23 -16.35 -5.65 -22.18
CA LEU A 23 -15.50 -6.01 -21.06
C LEU A 23 -15.35 -4.78 -20.14
N VAL A 24 -16.20 -4.70 -19.10
CA VAL A 24 -16.02 -3.73 -18.01
C VAL A 24 -14.90 -4.24 -17.09
N MET A 25 -13.70 -3.71 -17.29
CA MET A 25 -12.73 -3.59 -16.20
C MET A 25 -13.34 -2.67 -15.15
N GLY A 26 -13.61 -3.21 -13.96
CA GLY A 26 -14.35 -2.46 -12.93
C GLY A 26 -14.77 -3.31 -11.74
N GLN A 27 -13.87 -4.16 -11.22
CA GLN A 27 -14.00 -4.61 -9.82
C GLN A 27 -13.46 -3.53 -8.89
N ASP A 28 -14.11 -2.35 -8.92
CA ASP A 28 -14.04 -1.42 -7.80
C ASP A 28 -14.72 -2.12 -6.62
N ALA A 29 -13.89 -2.72 -5.77
CA ALA A 29 -14.33 -3.21 -4.48
C ALA A 29 -14.69 -1.99 -3.63
N ASP A 30 -15.97 -1.60 -3.64
CA ASP A 30 -16.56 -0.57 -2.79
C ASP A 30 -16.55 -1.03 -1.32
N LEU A 31 -15.34 -1.03 -0.76
CA LEU A 31 -15.10 -1.11 0.67
C LEU A 31 -15.50 0.25 1.24
N GLY A 32 -16.80 0.36 1.55
CA GLY A 32 -17.37 1.57 2.15
C GLY A 32 -16.55 2.03 3.37
N PRO A 33 -16.56 3.34 3.68
CA PRO A 33 -15.55 4.01 4.53
C PRO A 33 -15.47 3.54 5.99
N ASP A 34 -16.35 2.63 6.41
CA ASP A 34 -16.55 2.16 7.79
C ASP A 34 -15.61 1.00 8.20
N LEU A 35 -14.83 0.44 7.26
CA LEU A 35 -13.77 -0.54 7.55
C LEU A 35 -12.40 0.08 7.81
N LEU A 36 -12.24 1.39 7.58
CA LEU A 36 -11.08 2.13 8.06
C LEU A 36 -11.33 2.49 9.52
N ALA A 37 -10.70 1.75 10.44
CA ALA A 37 -10.59 2.18 11.83
C ALA A 37 -10.07 3.64 11.85
N PRO A 38 -10.64 4.54 12.69
CA PRO A 38 -10.29 5.95 12.67
C PRO A 38 -8.82 6.12 13.07
N ILE A 39 -7.98 6.28 12.06
CA ILE A 39 -6.55 6.58 12.20
C ILE A 39 -6.43 7.92 12.90
N ASP A 40 -5.88 7.89 14.11
CA ASP A 40 -5.62 9.08 14.91
C ASP A 40 -4.39 9.81 14.35
N GLY A 41 -4.62 10.59 13.29
CA GLY A 41 -3.62 11.28 12.49
C GLY A 41 -4.26 12.13 11.38
N PRO A 42 -3.45 12.77 10.51
CA PRO A 42 -3.97 13.53 9.37
C PRO A 42 -4.70 12.63 8.35
N VAL A 43 -5.49 13.27 7.49
CA VAL A 43 -6.23 12.62 6.39
C VAL A 43 -5.30 11.68 5.58
N PRO A 44 -5.71 10.44 5.29
CA PRO A 44 -4.86 9.48 4.57
C PRO A 44 -4.51 9.99 3.16
N PRO A 45 -3.26 9.81 2.69
CA PRO A 45 -2.79 10.36 1.43
C PRO A 45 -3.43 9.66 0.23
N ILE A 46 -3.86 10.47 -0.75
CA ILE A 46 -4.46 10.01 -2.00
C ILE A 46 -3.34 9.58 -2.97
N PRO A 47 -3.43 8.39 -3.62
CA PRO A 47 -2.46 7.97 -4.62
C PRO A 47 -2.27 9.01 -5.75
N PRO A 48 -1.03 9.23 -6.25
CA PRO A 48 0.18 8.44 -5.97
C PRO A 48 0.91 8.81 -4.66
N SER A 49 0.42 9.75 -3.86
CA SER A 49 1.09 10.07 -2.59
C SER A 49 1.06 8.89 -1.60
N VAL A 50 2.16 8.75 -0.86
CA VAL A 50 2.34 7.79 0.23
C VAL A 50 2.36 8.47 1.61
N LEU A 51 2.34 9.80 1.68
CA LEU A 51 2.53 10.55 2.92
C LEU A 51 1.62 11.77 2.99
N SER A 52 1.04 11.99 4.17
CA SER A 52 0.23 13.15 4.55
C SER A 52 0.72 13.68 5.90
N ARG A 53 0.77 15.00 6.09
CA ARG A 53 1.22 15.65 7.34
C ARG A 53 0.27 16.79 7.73
N ASP A 54 0.10 17.07 9.02
CA ASP A 54 -0.64 18.25 9.51
C ASP A 54 0.29 19.34 10.08
N GLU A 55 -0.33 20.47 10.47
CA GLU A 55 0.34 21.61 11.12
C GLU A 55 0.88 21.30 12.52
N ASN A 56 0.44 20.19 13.13
CA ASN A 56 0.87 19.71 14.45
C ASN A 56 2.06 18.74 14.35
N GLY A 57 2.63 18.54 13.15
CA GLY A 57 3.75 17.63 12.90
C GLY A 57 3.37 16.15 12.82
N ARG A 58 2.08 15.81 12.91
CA ARG A 58 1.58 14.43 12.80
C ARG A 58 1.69 13.97 11.35
N ALA A 59 1.83 12.66 11.13
CA ALA A 59 1.95 12.07 9.81
C ALA A 59 1.10 10.81 9.65
N THR A 60 0.47 10.66 8.49
CA THR A 60 -0.21 9.44 8.05
C THR A 60 0.50 8.93 6.80
N GLY A 61 1.21 7.81 6.94
CA GLY A 61 1.79 7.07 5.82
C GLY A 61 0.80 6.06 5.24
N ARG A 62 0.90 5.78 3.94
CA ARG A 62 0.14 4.73 3.26
C ARG A 62 1.08 3.62 2.82
N ALA A 63 0.88 2.42 3.37
CA ALA A 63 1.51 1.21 2.85
C ALA A 63 0.90 0.82 1.49
N VAL A 64 1.70 0.23 0.60
CA VAL A 64 1.25 -0.19 -0.75
C VAL A 64 1.33 -1.71 -0.87
N ARG A 65 0.24 -2.34 -1.32
CA ARG A 65 0.20 -3.79 -1.53
C ARG A 65 1.06 -4.17 -2.73
N LEU A 66 1.89 -5.20 -2.58
CA LEU A 66 2.65 -5.78 -3.68
C LEU A 66 1.76 -6.58 -4.63
N THR A 67 2.14 -6.58 -5.90
CA THR A 67 1.56 -7.41 -6.98
C THR A 67 2.54 -8.49 -7.48
N SER A 68 3.80 -8.40 -7.07
CA SER A 68 4.89 -9.34 -7.38
C SER A 68 5.76 -9.51 -6.12
N PRO A 69 6.37 -10.69 -5.89
CA PRO A 69 7.30 -10.89 -4.77
C PRO A 69 8.49 -9.92 -4.82
N LEU A 70 8.95 -9.48 -3.65
CA LEU A 70 10.12 -8.61 -3.49
C LEU A 70 11.29 -9.41 -2.91
N ARG A 71 12.50 -9.22 -3.46
CA ARG A 71 13.73 -9.86 -2.98
C ARG A 71 14.37 -9.02 -1.89
N ILE A 72 14.60 -9.62 -0.73
CA ILE A 72 15.23 -8.96 0.43
C ILE A 72 16.71 -9.32 0.47
N ASP A 73 17.53 -8.63 -0.33
CA ASP A 73 19.00 -8.77 -0.33
C ASP A 73 19.76 -7.46 -0.05
N GLY A 74 19.03 -6.37 0.22
CA GLY A 74 19.58 -5.03 0.49
C GLY A 74 19.82 -4.18 -0.74
N GLN A 75 19.61 -4.69 -1.96
CA GLN A 75 19.48 -3.84 -3.15
C GLN A 75 18.08 -3.20 -3.20
N LEU A 76 17.98 -2.09 -3.93
CA LEU A 76 16.74 -1.35 -4.18
C LEU A 76 16.57 -1.19 -5.71
N ASP A 77 16.65 -2.30 -6.44
CA ASP A 77 16.64 -2.31 -7.92
C ASP A 77 15.28 -2.72 -8.52
N GLU A 78 14.38 -3.27 -7.71
CA GLU A 78 13.03 -3.65 -8.13
C GLU A 78 12.17 -2.45 -8.56
N ALA A 79 11.40 -2.62 -9.63
CA ALA A 79 10.62 -1.54 -10.25
C ALA A 79 9.64 -0.82 -9.30
N VAL A 80 9.21 -1.46 -8.20
CA VAL A 80 8.32 -0.84 -7.21
C VAL A 80 8.93 0.40 -6.54
N TYR A 81 10.26 0.42 -6.33
CA TYR A 81 10.95 1.58 -5.77
C TYR A 81 10.99 2.79 -6.72
N THR A 82 10.74 2.57 -8.03
CA THR A 82 10.64 3.63 -9.04
C THR A 82 9.19 4.06 -9.28
N THR A 83 8.20 3.19 -9.10
CA THR A 83 6.78 3.51 -9.31
C THR A 83 6.08 4.04 -8.05
N VAL A 84 6.54 3.68 -6.86
CA VAL A 84 6.01 4.15 -5.58
C VAL A 84 6.98 5.18 -4.98
N PRO A 85 6.57 6.44 -4.77
CA PRO A 85 7.44 7.44 -4.15
C PRO A 85 7.77 7.03 -2.70
N ALA A 86 8.96 7.40 -2.24
CA ALA A 86 9.33 7.21 -0.84
C ALA A 86 8.55 8.15 0.09
N MET A 87 8.40 7.75 1.34
CA MET A 87 8.18 8.67 2.45
C MET A 87 9.52 9.35 2.76
N SER A 88 9.50 10.68 2.90
CA SER A 88 10.70 11.52 3.03
C SER A 88 10.50 12.63 4.08
N ASP A 89 11.52 13.49 4.21
CA ASP A 89 11.47 14.72 5.01
C ASP A 89 11.15 14.43 6.49
N PHE A 90 11.87 13.44 7.02
CA PHE A 90 11.81 13.07 8.43
C PHE A 90 12.34 14.21 9.31
N VAL A 91 11.66 14.41 10.43
CA VAL A 91 12.07 15.36 11.48
C VAL A 91 13.07 14.65 12.39
N GLN A 92 14.11 15.37 12.78
CA GLN A 92 15.19 14.88 13.60
C GLN A 92 14.80 14.94 15.10
N THR A 93 15.08 13.87 15.83
CA THR A 93 14.94 13.83 17.30
C THR A 93 16.24 14.23 17.99
N GLU A 94 17.38 13.75 17.47
CA GLU A 94 18.72 13.99 18.02
C GLU A 94 19.71 14.34 16.88
N PRO A 95 20.67 15.25 17.09
CA PRO A 95 20.99 15.95 18.34
C PRO A 95 20.15 17.21 18.58
N PHE A 96 19.33 17.64 17.61
CA PHE A 96 18.41 18.77 17.74
C PHE A 96 16.99 18.31 17.42
N GLU A 97 16.13 18.31 18.43
CA GLU A 97 14.73 17.92 18.29
C GLU A 97 13.97 18.94 17.42
N GLY A 98 13.17 18.46 16.47
CA GLY A 98 12.29 19.29 15.66
C GLY A 98 12.93 19.93 14.42
N THR A 99 14.24 19.77 14.20
CA THR A 99 14.88 20.23 12.95
C THR A 99 14.61 19.26 11.80
N ALA A 100 14.72 19.71 10.55
CA ALA A 100 14.80 18.79 9.41
C ALA A 100 16.06 17.93 9.54
N ALA A 101 15.96 16.64 9.18
CA ALA A 101 17.10 15.73 9.24
C ALA A 101 18.28 16.23 8.39
N THR A 102 19.48 16.28 8.99
CA THR A 102 20.72 16.69 8.30
C THR A 102 21.13 15.74 7.18
N GLU A 103 20.87 14.44 7.37
CA GLU A 103 21.02 13.41 6.34
C GLU A 103 19.65 12.96 5.84
N LYS A 104 19.58 12.67 4.53
CA LYS A 104 18.31 12.28 3.90
C LYS A 104 17.97 10.83 4.26
N THR A 105 16.72 10.59 4.62
CA THR A 105 16.17 9.23 4.78
C THR A 105 14.94 9.07 3.91
N GLU A 106 14.89 7.96 3.16
CA GLU A 106 13.77 7.55 2.31
C GLU A 106 13.23 6.21 2.81
N VAL A 107 11.91 6.11 3.01
CA VAL A 107 11.27 4.90 3.54
C VAL A 107 10.13 4.44 2.65
N TRP A 108 10.05 3.14 2.39
CA TRP A 108 8.92 2.49 1.74
C TRP A 108 8.29 1.48 2.71
N ILE A 109 6.96 1.41 2.70
CA ILE A 109 6.19 0.42 3.45
C ILE A 109 5.34 -0.36 2.44
N PHE A 110 5.60 -1.65 2.32
CA PHE A 110 4.86 -2.56 1.45
C PHE A 110 4.24 -3.71 2.23
N PHE A 111 3.27 -4.41 1.65
CA PHE A 111 2.69 -5.62 2.24
C PHE A 111 2.17 -6.58 1.17
N ASP A 112 2.04 -7.86 1.52
CA ASP A 112 1.24 -8.84 0.78
C ASP A 112 0.25 -9.54 1.74
N ASP A 113 -0.15 -10.78 1.45
CA ASP A 113 -1.11 -11.52 2.27
C ASP A 113 -0.46 -12.24 3.48
N GLU A 114 0.87 -12.30 3.53
CA GLU A 114 1.67 -13.01 4.54
C GLU A 114 2.65 -12.07 5.29
N HIS A 115 3.15 -11.02 4.63
CA HIS A 115 4.26 -10.18 5.10
C HIS A 115 4.00 -8.68 5.05
N VAL A 116 4.67 -7.94 5.93
CA VAL A 116 4.84 -6.48 5.85
C VAL A 116 6.33 -6.17 5.72
N TYR A 117 6.66 -5.35 4.74
CA TYR A 117 8.03 -4.96 4.39
C TYR A 117 8.27 -3.50 4.74
N LEU A 118 9.30 -3.23 5.53
CA LEU A 118 9.79 -1.89 5.83
C LEU A 118 11.19 -1.76 5.23
N MET A 119 11.33 -0.93 4.20
CA MET A 119 12.60 -0.68 3.53
C MET A 119 13.01 0.77 3.77
N ALA A 120 14.24 0.98 4.25
CA ALA A 120 14.79 2.30 4.52
C ALA A 120 16.12 2.50 3.77
N ARG A 121 16.26 3.64 3.13
CA ARG A 121 17.51 4.14 2.54
C ARG A 121 17.95 5.38 3.29
N CYS A 122 18.87 5.19 4.23
CA CYS A 122 19.62 6.29 4.82
C CYS A 122 20.69 6.73 3.82
N TRP A 123 20.82 8.03 3.61
CA TRP A 123 21.95 8.64 2.94
C TRP A 123 22.99 9.05 3.99
N GLU A 124 24.24 9.19 3.56
CA GLU A 124 25.39 9.52 4.40
C GLU A 124 26.39 10.28 3.52
N SER A 125 26.80 11.48 3.93
CA SER A 125 27.74 12.32 3.20
C SER A 125 29.20 12.16 3.65
N GLU A 126 29.45 11.68 4.87
CA GLU A 126 30.80 11.47 5.42
C GLU A 126 30.98 10.06 6.00
N PRO A 127 30.87 8.98 5.18
CA PRO A 127 30.89 7.59 5.67
C PRO A 127 32.17 7.19 6.41
N ASP A 128 33.31 7.83 6.09
CA ASP A 128 34.59 7.63 6.78
C ASP A 128 34.59 8.17 8.24
N ARG A 129 33.53 8.87 8.68
CA ARG A 129 33.36 9.39 10.05
C ARG A 129 32.44 8.54 10.93
N ILE A 130 31.74 7.54 10.38
CA ILE A 130 30.84 6.68 11.17
C ILE A 130 31.62 6.01 12.29
N THR A 131 31.36 6.42 13.53
CA THR A 131 32.02 5.92 14.74
C THR A 131 30.97 5.27 15.64
N VAL A 132 31.00 3.93 15.74
CA VAL A 132 30.05 3.15 16.54
C VAL A 132 30.55 3.08 17.98
N ASP A 133 30.28 4.12 18.75
CA ASP A 133 30.81 4.29 20.12
C ASP A 133 30.01 3.51 21.19
N GLU A 134 28.77 3.12 20.91
CA GLU A 134 27.93 2.34 21.83
C GLU A 134 27.10 1.26 21.13
N MET A 135 27.15 0.01 21.61
CA MET A 135 26.19 -1.05 21.29
C MET A 135 25.22 -1.25 22.47
N ARG A 136 24.36 -0.27 22.71
CA ARG A 136 23.39 -0.32 23.80
C ARG A 136 22.26 -1.31 23.47
N ARG A 137 22.42 -2.56 23.91
CA ARG A 137 21.39 -3.59 23.78
C ARG A 137 20.29 -3.36 24.82
N ASP A 138 19.09 -3.01 24.36
CA ASP A 138 17.88 -3.12 25.15
C ASP A 138 17.57 -4.60 25.46
N ASN A 139 17.09 -4.85 26.68
CA ASN A 139 16.77 -6.16 27.27
C ASN A 139 15.31 -6.21 27.72
#